data_AF-A0A820VYR3-F1
#
_entry.id   AF-A0A820VYR3-F1
#
_cell.length_a   1.000
_cell.length_b   1.000
_cell.length_c   1.000
_cell.angle_alpha   90.00
_cell.angle_beta   90.00
_cell.angle_gamma   90.00
#
_symmetry.space_group_name_H-M   'P 1'
#
loop_
_entity.id
_entity.type
_entity.pdbx_description
1 polymer ?
#
loop_
_entity_poly.entity_id
_entity_poly.type
_entity_poly.pdbx_seq_one_letter_code
_entity_poly.pdbx_strand_id
1 'polypeptide(L)' 'GLHAASYYGHARIVKLLLKKGADRAIKNKYQCLPYDEAANDGIKELFLRVPNSNRLVSDTGAIE' A
#
# COMPACT_ATOMS: atom_id res chain seq x y z
N GLY A 1 -10.74 -2.91 -1.99
CA GLY A 1 -9.49 -2.97 -1.20
C GLY A 1 -8.33 -2.40 -2.00
N LEU A 2 -7.26 -1.94 -1.35
CA LEU A 2 -6.09 -1.33 -2.01
C LEU A 2 -5.48 -2.25 -3.10
N HIS A 3 -5.53 -3.57 -2.88
CA HIS A 3 -5.22 -4.61 -3.86
C HIS A 3 -5.98 -4.44 -5.19
N ALA A 4 -7.31 -4.51 -5.16
CA ALA A 4 -8.13 -4.39 -6.36
C ALA A 4 -7.92 -3.04 -7.09
N ALA A 5 -7.80 -1.94 -6.34
CA ALA A 5 -7.57 -0.63 -6.94
C ALA A 5 -6.22 -0.58 -7.69
N SER A 6 -5.21 -1.29 -7.18
CA SER A 6 -3.88 -1.36 -7.81
C SER A 6 -3.89 -2.24 -9.05
N TYR A 7 -4.55 -3.41 -8.96
CA TYR A 7 -4.73 -4.37 -10.06
C TYR A 7 -5.51 -3.81 -11.25
N TYR A 8 -6.60 -3.08 -11.00
CA TYR A 8 -7.40 -2.46 -12.07
C TYR A 8 -6.86 -1.09 -12.53
N GLY A 9 -5.71 -0.65 -12.03
CA GLY A 9 -5.10 0.61 -12.46
C GLY A 9 -5.85 1.87 -12.03
N HIS A 10 -6.64 1.80 -10.95
CA HIS A 10 -7.46 2.91 -10.48
C HIS A 10 -6.65 3.92 -9.66
N ALA A 11 -5.75 4.65 -10.33
CA ALA A 11 -4.81 5.61 -9.72
C ALA A 11 -5.45 6.57 -8.72
N ARG A 12 -6.63 7.11 -9.04
CA ARG A 12 -7.34 8.06 -8.17
C ARG A 12 -7.82 7.40 -6.86
N ILE A 13 -8.25 6.14 -6.94
CA ILE A 13 -8.68 5.35 -5.77
C ILE A 13 -7.46 4.94 -4.94
N VAL A 14 -6.39 4.46 -5.59
CA VAL A 14 -5.12 4.13 -4.91
C VAL A 14 -4.62 5.33 -4.11
N LYS A 15 -4.53 6.51 -4.74
CA LYS A 15 -4.09 7.75 -4.09
C LYS A 15 -5.00 8.14 -2.92
N LEU A 16 -6.32 8.01 -3.06
CA LEU A 16 -7.27 8.31 -1.98
C LEU A 16 -7.08 7.36 -0.79
N LEU A 17 -6.97 6.06 -1.04
CA LEU A 17 -6.79 5.04 0.00
C LEU A 17 -5.46 5.25 0.75
N LEU A 18 -4.36 5.47 0.02
CA LEU A 18 -3.05 5.74 0.62
C LEU A 18 -3.07 7.01 1.49
N LYS A 19 -3.75 8.08 1.05
CA LYS A 19 -3.92 9.30 1.84
C LYS A 19 -4.79 9.11 3.09
N LYS A 20 -5.69 8.14 3.08
CA LYS A 20 -6.53 7.77 4.23
C LYS A 20 -5.81 6.84 5.21
N GLY A 21 -4.54 6.52 4.99
CA GLY A 21 -3.76 5.65 5.86
C GLY A 21 -4.01 4.16 5.60
N ALA A 22 -4.52 3.80 4.42
CA ALA A 22 -4.63 2.39 4.05
C ALA A 22 -3.26 1.72 4.12
N ASP A 23 -3.20 0.59 4.82
CA ASP A 23 -1.96 -0.15 4.96
C ASP A 23 -1.58 -0.81 3.62
N ARG A 24 -0.43 -0.38 3.10
CA ARG A 24 0.16 -0.87 1.85
C ARG A 24 1.03 -2.12 2.06
N ALA A 25 1.25 -2.54 3.30
CA ALA A 25 1.99 -3.75 3.66
C ALA A 25 1.10 -5.00 3.79
N ILE A 26 -0.23 -4.85 3.72
CA ILE A 26 -1.17 -5.98 3.82
C ILE A 26 -1.04 -6.89 2.59
N LYS A 27 -0.73 -8.16 2.85
CA LYS A 27 -0.67 -9.20 1.81
C LYS A 27 -2.06 -9.79 1.51
N ASN A 28 -2.29 -10.15 0.25
CA ASN A 28 -3.47 -10.93 -0.14
C ASN A 28 -3.26 -12.44 0.13
N LYS A 29 -4.24 -13.28 -0.23
CA LYS A 29 -4.16 -14.75 -0.09
C LYS A 29 -3.03 -15.41 -0.89
N TYR A 30 -2.42 -14.69 -1.84
CA TYR A 30 -1.28 -15.12 -2.65
C TYR A 30 0.06 -14.58 -2.12
N GLN A 31 0.08 -13.97 -0.92
CA GLN A 31 1.26 -13.33 -0.34
C GLN A 31 1.79 -12.10 -1.11
N CYS A 32 1.03 -11.58 -2.08
CA CYS A 32 1.39 -10.36 -2.81
C CYS A 32 0.99 -9.11 -2.01
N LEU A 33 1.76 -8.04 -2.12
CA LEU A 33 1.38 -6.69 -1.69
C LEU A 33 0.53 -5.98 -2.78
N PRO A 34 -0.22 -4.93 -2.43
CA PRO A 34 -0.95 -4.15 -3.43
C PRO A 34 -0.02 -3.53 -4.48
N TYR A 35 1.23 -3.28 -4.10
CA TYR A 35 2.29 -2.79 -4.99
C TYR A 35 2.68 -3.83 -6.05
N ASP A 36 2.75 -5.12 -5.68
CA ASP A 36 3.14 -6.20 -6.59
C ASP A 36 2.07 -6.42 -7.68
N GLU A 37 0.81 -6.24 -7.31
CA GLU A 37 -0.36 -6.34 -8.18
C GLU A 37 -0.62 -5.05 -8.98
N ALA A 38 0.28 -4.07 -8.99
CA ALA A 38 0.06 -2.81 -9.68
C ALA A 38 -0.01 -2.99 -11.21
N ALA A 39 -1.10 -2.51 -11.82
CA ALA A 39 -1.37 -2.64 -13.25
C ALA A 39 -0.28 -2.07 -14.17
N ASN A 40 0.45 -1.05 -13.71
CA ASN A 40 1.52 -0.38 -14.43
C ASN A 40 2.42 0.43 -13.48
N ASP A 41 3.52 0.95 -14.01
CA ASP A 41 4.50 1.73 -13.23
C ASP A 41 3.94 3.04 -12.68
N GLY A 42 2.92 3.63 -13.34
CA GLY A 42 2.24 4.81 -12.83
C GLY A 42 1.50 4.54 -11.51
N ILE A 43 0.96 3.33 -11.34
CA ILE A 43 0.36 2.90 -10.07
C ILE A 43 1.44 2.64 -9.02
N LYS A 44 2.53 1.95 -9.38
CA LYS A 44 3.67 1.71 -8.48
C LYS A 44 4.24 3.01 -7.94
N GLU A 45 4.36 4.01 -8.81
CA GLU A 45 4.87 5.33 -8.44
C GLU A 45 4.02 6.02 -7.36
N LEU A 46 2.71 5.75 -7.29
CA LEU A 46 1.87 6.29 -6.22
C LEU A 46 2.27 5.77 -4.83
N PHE A 47 2.77 4.54 -4.73
CA PHE A 47 3.27 3.99 -3.47
C PHE A 47 4.60 4.61 -3.04
N LEU A 48 5.37 5.18 -3.97
CA LEU A 48 6.60 5.89 -3.66
C LEU A 48 6.32 7.36 -3.32
N ARG A 49 5.42 7.99 -4.08
CA ARG A 49 5.12 9.43 -3.97
C ARG A 49 4.14 9.79 -2.87
N VAL A 50 3.21 8.89 -2.52
CA VAL A 50 2.22 9.17 -1.46
C VAL A 50 2.80 8.66 -0.14
N PRO A 51 3.23 9.53 0.79
CA PRO A 51 3.68 9.08 2.11
C PRO A 51 2.51 8.39 2.81
N ASN A 52 2.75 7.20 3.37
CA ASN A 52 1.77 6.57 4.23
C ASN A 52 1.78 7.34 5.56
N SER A 53 0.63 7.86 5.99
CA SER A 53 0.54 8.58 7.26
C SER A 53 0.51 7.63 8.47
N ASN A 54 0.71 6.32 8.26
CA ASN A 54 0.83 5.37 9.34
C ASN A 54 2.26 5.42 9.89
N ARG A 55 2.39 6.16 11.00
CA ARG A 55 3.59 6.28 11.84
C ARG A 55 4.26 4.92 11.98
N LEU A 56 5.58 4.90 11.77
CA LEU A 56 6.48 3.95 12.38
C LEU A 56 6.13 3.87 13.88
N VAL A 57 5.41 2.84 14.30
CA VAL A 57 5.47 2.34 15.67
C VAL A 57 5.79 0.86 15.57
N SER A 58 7.08 0.61 15.43
CA SER A 58 7.70 -0.63 15.88
C SER A 58 8.80 -0.26 16.86
N ASP A 59 8.48 0.65 17.79
CA ASP A 59 9.11 0.63 19.10
C ASP A 59 8.35 -0.39 19.94
N THR A 60 8.71 -1.66 19.76
CA THR A 60 8.65 -2.61 20.87
C THR A 60 10.00 -3.29 20.92
N GLY A 61 10.97 -2.58 21.52
CA GLY A 61 12.07 -3.27 22.15
C GLY A 61 11.50 -4.12 23.28
N ALA A 62 11.59 -5.44 23.12
CA ALA A 62 11.65 -6.39 24.23
C ALA A 62 12.22 -7.71 23.68
N ILE A 63 13.51 -7.87 23.95
CA ILE A 63 14.18 -9.15 24.13
C ILE A 63 13.56 -9.84 25.36
N GLU A 64 12.87 -10.96 25.17
CA GLU A 64 12.83 -12.08 26.12
C GLU A 64 12.89 -13.39 25.34
#